data_AF-A0A256FL80-F1
#
_entry.id   AF-A0A256FL80-F1
#
_cell.length_a   1.000
_cell.length_b   1.000
_cell.length_c   1.000
_cell.angle_alpha   90.00
_cell.angle_beta   90.00
_cell.angle_gamma   90.00
#
_symmetry.space_group_name_H-M   'P 1'
#
loop_
_entity.id
_entity.type
_entity.pdbx_description
1 polymer ?
#
loop_
_entity_poly.entity_id
_entity_poly.type
_entity_poly.pdbx_seq_one_letter_code
_entity_poly.pdbx_strand_id
1 'polypeptide(L)' 'MHRRRLDPYELRALDTGVEAVGAFLGTIGKTDLAECDELEARMLVKAAWEGCGRGMLEALKAAPF' A
#
# COMPACT_ATOMS: atom_id res chain seq x y z
N MET A 1 9.75 20.65 2.70
CA MET A 1 9.86 19.17 2.64
C MET A 1 10.79 18.79 1.51
N HIS A 2 11.86 18.04 1.78
CA HIS A 2 12.75 17.52 0.74
C HIS A 2 12.09 16.28 0.12
N ARG A 3 11.44 16.42 -1.03
CA ARG A 3 10.76 15.31 -1.72
C ARG A 3 11.79 14.52 -2.51
N ARG A 4 12.43 13.53 -1.87
CA ARG A 4 13.29 12.56 -2.56
C ARG A 4 12.47 11.81 -3.61
N ARG A 5 13.03 11.58 -4.79
CA ARG A 5 12.42 10.69 -5.80
C ARG A 5 12.54 9.24 -5.31
N LEU A 6 11.43 8.53 -5.36
CA LEU A 6 11.40 7.09 -5.10
C LEU A 6 12.14 6.36 -6.22
N ASP A 7 12.88 5.32 -5.85
CA ASP A 7 13.46 4.40 -6.82
C ASP A 7 12.38 3.47 -7.43
N PRO A 8 12.67 2.73 -8.51
CA PRO A 8 11.67 1.87 -9.16
C PRO A 8 11.02 0.82 -8.25
N TYR A 9 11.76 0.29 -7.26
CA TYR A 9 11.23 -0.69 -6.31
C TYR A 9 10.31 -0.02 -5.30
N GLU A 10 10.69 1.15 -4.81
CA GLU A 10 9.87 1.97 -3.93
C GLU A 10 8.58 2.44 -4.63
N LEU A 11 8.65 2.78 -5.92
CA LEU A 11 7.47 3.09 -6.73
C LEU A 11 6.55 1.87 -6.85
N ARG A 12 7.11 0.67 -7.11
CA ARG A 12 6.30 -0.54 -7.20
C ARG A 12 5.62 -0.88 -5.87
N ALA A 13 6.33 -0.71 -4.76
CA ALA A 13 5.75 -0.88 -3.43
C ALA A 13 4.62 0.12 -3.16
N LEU A 14 4.79 1.38 -3.56
CA LEU A 14 3.76 2.40 -3.42
C LEU A 14 2.48 2.03 -4.20
N ASP A 15 2.62 1.63 -5.46
CA ASP A 15 1.47 1.26 -6.31
C ASP A 15 0.66 0.13 -5.69
N THR A 16 1.31 -0.96 -5.28
CA THR A 16 0.62 -2.12 -4.68
C THR A 16 0.07 -1.83 -3.28
N GLY A 17 0.67 -0.87 -2.55
CA GLY A 17 0.12 -0.35 -1.31
C GLY A 17 -1.19 0.40 -1.53
N VAL A 18 -1.24 1.27 -2.54
CA VAL A 18 -2.46 2.02 -2.93
C VAL A 18 -3.57 1.06 -3.37
N GLU A 19 -3.24 0.06 -4.19
CA GLU A 19 -4.18 -0.99 -4.60
C GLU A 19 -4.76 -1.75 -3.40
N ALA A 20 -3.91 -2.11 -2.42
CA ALA A 20 -4.34 -2.83 -1.23
C ALA A 20 -5.28 -1.99 -0.34
N VAL A 21 -5.03 -0.69 -0.20
CA VAL A 21 -5.92 0.24 0.51
C VAL A 21 -7.27 0.32 -0.18
N GLY A 22 -7.29 0.52 -1.50
CA GLY A 22 -8.53 0.59 -2.28
C GLY A 22 -9.35 -0.70 -2.18
N ALA A 23 -8.67 -1.86 -2.25
CA ALA A 23 -9.32 -3.16 -2.09
C ALA A 23 -9.94 -3.31 -0.69
N PHE A 24 -9.19 -2.98 0.37
CA PHE A 24 -9.70 -3.09 1.75
C PHE A 24 -10.90 -2.17 1.99
N LEU A 25 -10.81 -0.89 1.61
CA LEU A 25 -11.92 0.06 1.69
C LEU A 25 -13.14 -0.44 0.93
N GLY A 26 -12.93 -0.97 -0.28
CA GLY A 26 -13.99 -1.62 -1.06
C GLY A 26 -14.65 -2.79 -0.34
N THR A 27 -13.89 -3.64 0.38
CA THR A 27 -14.45 -4.77 1.13
C THR A 27 -15.34 -4.38 2.29
N ILE A 28 -15.06 -3.22 2.93
CA ILE A 28 -15.85 -2.71 4.05
C ILE A 28 -16.88 -1.66 3.61
N GLY A 29 -17.02 -1.43 2.30
CA GLY A 29 -18.00 -0.50 1.73
C GLY A 29 -17.71 0.98 2.01
N LYS A 30 -16.43 1.35 2.17
CA LYS A 30 -15.99 2.72 2.47
C LYS A 30 -15.09 3.26 1.37
N THR A 31 -14.88 4.57 1.37
CA THR A 31 -14.01 5.23 0.38
C THR A 31 -12.96 6.14 1.01
N ASP A 32 -13.11 6.48 2.28
CA ASP A 32 -12.20 7.37 3.01
C ASP A 32 -11.80 6.76 4.36
N LEU A 33 -10.55 7.00 4.78
CA LEU A 33 -10.07 6.65 6.12
C LEU A 33 -10.88 7.36 7.21
N ALA A 34 -11.41 8.55 6.95
CA ALA A 34 -12.24 9.29 7.91
C ALA A 34 -13.58 8.58 8.21
N GLU A 35 -14.01 7.66 7.36
CA GLU A 35 -15.21 6.85 7.56
C GLU A 35 -14.92 5.59 8.42
N CYS A 36 -13.65 5.24 8.61
CA CYS A 36 -13.23 4.07 9.36
C CYS A 36 -13.34 4.30 10.88
N ASP A 37 -13.79 3.27 11.60
CA ASP A 37 -13.59 3.17 13.02
C ASP A 37 -12.12 2.85 13.37
N GLU A 38 -11.82 2.78 14.66
CA GLU A 38 -10.46 2.58 15.16
C GLU A 38 -9.84 1.24 14.71
N LEU A 39 -10.63 0.18 14.61
CA LEU A 39 -10.17 -1.13 14.20
C LEU A 39 -9.95 -1.17 12.68
N GLU A 40 -10.91 -0.66 11.93
CA GLU A 40 -10.85 -0.57 10.47
C GLU A 40 -9.67 0.29 10.02
N ALA A 41 -9.40 1.42 10.68
CA ALA A 41 -8.25 2.27 10.39
C ALA A 41 -6.92 1.51 10.57
N ARG A 42 -6.78 0.73 11.64
CA ARG A 42 -5.60 -0.13 11.85
C ARG A 42 -5.48 -1.22 10.79
N MET A 43 -6.59 -1.83 10.41
CA MET A 43 -6.62 -2.85 9.36
C MET A 43 -6.30 -2.27 7.98
N LEU A 44 -6.72 -1.05 7.70
CA LEU A 44 -6.36 -0.32 6.48
C LEU A 44 -4.85 -0.07 6.41
N VAL A 45 -4.25 0.43 7.51
CA VAL A 45 -2.79 0.64 7.57
C VAL A 45 -2.04 -0.68 7.45
N LYS A 46 -2.53 -1.75 8.08
CA LYS A 46 -1.97 -3.10 7.92
C LYS A 46 -2.02 -3.54 6.45
N ALA A 47 -3.16 -3.38 5.78
CA ALA A 47 -3.31 -3.72 4.37
C ALA A 47 -2.34 -2.94 3.48
N ALA A 48 -2.14 -1.64 3.77
CA ALA A 48 -1.15 -0.82 3.08
C ALA A 48 0.28 -1.37 3.25
N TRP A 49 0.69 -1.69 4.48
CA TRP A 49 2.02 -2.26 4.75
C TRP A 49 2.23 -3.61 4.06
N GLU A 50 1.24 -4.51 4.12
CA GLU A 50 1.30 -5.80 3.44
C GLU A 50 1.35 -5.63 1.92
N GLY A 51 0.59 -4.68 1.38
CA GLY A 51 0.60 -4.29 -0.03
C GLY A 51 1.97 -3.78 -0.47
N CYS A 52 2.57 -2.86 0.27
CA CYS A 52 3.92 -2.34 -0.01
C CYS A 52 4.98 -3.44 0.03
N GLY A 53 4.96 -4.29 1.07
CA GLY A 53 5.90 -5.39 1.21
C GLY A 53 5.81 -6.37 0.05
N ARG A 54 4.59 -6.71 -0.38
CA ARG A 54 4.36 -7.55 -1.56
C ARG A 54 4.92 -6.92 -2.84
N GLY A 55 4.64 -5.64 -3.10
CA GLY A 55 5.15 -4.95 -4.28
C GLY A 55 6.67 -4.90 -4.34
N MET A 56 7.31 -4.62 -3.21
CA MET A 56 8.77 -4.65 -3.07
C MET A 56 9.32 -6.05 -3.36
N LEU A 57 8.75 -7.09 -2.75
CA LEU A 57 9.19 -8.47 -2.96
C LEU A 57 9.04 -8.90 -4.43
N GLU A 58 7.94 -8.57 -5.08
CA GLU A 58 7.73 -8.88 -6.50
C GLU A 58 8.71 -8.12 -7.39
N ALA A 59 8.98 -6.84 -7.09
CA ALA A 59 9.97 -6.06 -7.83
C ALA A 59 11.38 -6.64 -7.68
N LEU A 60 11.76 -7.08 -6.48
CA LEU A 60 13.05 -7.73 -6.22
C LEU A 60 13.17 -9.08 -6.92
N LYS A 61 12.09 -9.88 -7.01
CA LYS A 61 12.10 -11.14 -7.77
C LYS A 61 12.30 -10.94 -9.27
N ALA A 62 11.81 -9.82 -9.80
CA ALA A 62 11.92 -9.48 -11.22
C ALA A 62 13.25 -8.79 -11.58
N ALA A 63 14.10 -8.52 -10.60
CA ALA A 63 15.31 -7.76 -10.80
C ALA A 63 16.45 -8.61 -11.38
N PRO A 64 17.20 -8.09 -12.37
CA PRO A 64 18.26 -8.82 -13.07
C PRO A 64 19.64 -8.66 -12.41
N PHE A 65 19.71 -8.74 -11.08
CA PHE A 65 20.97 -8.64 -10.35
C PHE A 65 21.74 -9.97 -10.30
#